data_AF-Q86FU2-F1
#
_entry.id   AF-Q86FU2-F1
#
_cell.length_a   1.000
_cell.length_b   1.000
_cell.length_c   1.000
_cell.angle_alpha   90.00
_cell.angle_beta   90.00
_cell.angle_gamma   90.00
#
_symmetry.space_group_name_H-M   'P 1'
#
loop_
_entity.id
_entity.type
_entity.pdbx_description
1 polymer ?
#
loop_
_entity_poly.entity_id
_entity_poly.type
_entity_poly.pdbx_seq_one_letter_code
_entity_poly.pdbx_strand_id
1 'polypeptide(L)' 'MLALPTLPLLLLLLLAGCTRAAYKLQERYSWNQLDFAFPNERLKEQAIAHGDYIPQNGLPVGVEHFGNRLFVTVPRWRD' A
#
# COMPACT_ATOMS: atom_id res chain seq x y z
N MET A 1 31.20 -24.60 33.98
CA MET A 1 30.84 -25.81 33.20
C MET A 1 29.42 -25.62 32.70
N LEU A 2 29.24 -25.18 31.45
CA LEU A 2 27.90 -25.15 30.83
C LEU A 2 27.49 -26.60 30.59
N ALA A 3 26.36 -27.03 31.15
CA ALA A 3 25.91 -28.42 31.07
C ALA A 3 25.59 -28.79 29.62
N LEU A 4 26.03 -29.96 29.14
CA LEU A 4 25.74 -30.50 27.80
C LEU A 4 24.30 -30.28 27.26
N PRO A 5 23.21 -30.32 28.05
CA PRO A 5 21.85 -30.07 27.54
C PRO A 5 21.52 -28.60 27.21
N THR A 6 22.32 -27.62 27.62
CA THR A 6 22.01 -26.20 27.36
C THR A 6 22.38 -25.77 25.94
N LEU A 7 23.36 -26.44 25.32
CA LEU A 7 23.81 -26.14 23.96
C LEU A 7 22.74 -26.43 22.87
N PRO A 8 22.06 -27.59 22.86
CA PRO A 8 20.99 -27.84 21.89
C PRO A 8 19.79 -26.93 22.11
N LEU A 9 19.48 -26.57 23.36
CA LEU A 9 18.41 -25.62 23.67
C LEU A 9 18.74 -24.21 23.14
N LEU A 10 19.98 -23.75 23.31
CA LEU A 10 20.45 -22.49 22.76
C LEU A 10 20.42 -22.49 21.23
N LEU A 11 20.86 -23.59 20.60
CA LEU A 11 20.79 -23.77 19.15
C LEU A 11 19.34 -23.73 18.64
N LEU A 12 18.41 -24.40 19.33
CA LEU A 12 17.00 -24.42 18.97
C LEU A 12 16.35 -23.02 19.07
N LEU A 13 16.70 -22.24 20.10
CA LEU A 13 16.26 -20.85 20.26
C LEU A 13 16.82 -19.92 19.17
N LEU A 14 18.09 -20.10 18.79
CA LEU A 14 18.71 -19.34 17.70
C LEU A 14 18.06 -19.66 16.35
N LEU A 15 17.82 -20.94 16.06
CA LEU A 15 17.14 -21.38 14.84
C LEU A 15 15.68 -20.90 14.78
N ALA A 16 14.95 -20.90 15.90
CA ALA A 16 13.60 -20.37 15.97
C ALA A 16 13.55 -18.85 15.69
N GLY A 17 14.55 -18.09 16.16
CA GLY A 17 14.69 -16.65 15.92
C GLY A 17 14.88 -16.29 14.44
N CYS A 18 15.54 -17.16 13.66
CA CYS A 18 15.80 -16.95 12.23
C CYS A 18 14.55 -17.05 11.32
N THR A 19 13.41 -17.55 11.82
CA THR A 19 12.22 -17.82 10.99
C THR A 19 11.33 -16.59 10.75
N ARG A 20 11.64 -15.43 11.35
CA ARG A 20 10.83 -14.21 11.25
C ARG A 20 11.10 -13.35 9.99
N ALA A 21 11.82 -13.86 9.02
CA ALA A 21 12.33 -13.06 7.89
C ALA A 21 11.28 -12.71 6.82
N ALA A 22 10.11 -13.37 6.80
CA ALA A 22 9.08 -13.16 5.78
C ALA A 22 7.74 -12.73 6.40
N TYR A 23 7.69 -11.52 6.94
CA TYR A 23 6.40 -10.93 7.32
C TYR A 23 5.70 -10.38 6.08
N LYS A 24 4.49 -10.85 5.79
CA LYS A 24 3.68 -10.31 4.70
C LYS A 24 3.32 -8.85 5.03
N LEU A 25 3.54 -7.93 4.10
CA LEU A 25 3.06 -6.56 4.27
C LEU A 25 1.56 -6.59 4.52
N GLN A 26 1.12 -5.93 5.60
CA GLN A 26 -0.30 -5.79 5.87
C GLN A 26 -0.88 -4.73 4.93
N GLU A 27 -1.83 -5.13 4.09
CA GLU A 27 -2.58 -4.20 3.26
C GLU A 27 -3.39 -3.25 4.15
N ARG A 28 -3.29 -1.95 3.88
CA ARG A 28 -4.03 -0.90 4.59
C ARG A 28 -5.12 -0.30 3.71
N TYR A 29 -4.84 -0.19 2.42
CA TYR A 29 -5.74 0.36 1.41
C TYR A 29 -5.54 -0.40 0.10
N SER A 30 -6.64 -0.63 -0.61
CA SER A 30 -6.65 -1.19 -1.96
C SER A 30 -7.78 -0.53 -2.76
N TRP A 31 -7.56 -0.43 -4.07
CA TRP A 31 -8.50 0.18 -5.00
C TRP A 31 -8.57 -0.66 -6.27
N ASN A 32 -9.78 -0.93 -6.75
CA ASN A 32 -9.99 -1.45 -8.10
C ASN A 32 -9.87 -0.33 -9.15
N GLN A 33 -10.31 0.88 -8.79
CA GLN A 33 -10.20 2.10 -9.57
C GLN A 33 -10.05 3.28 -8.61
N LEU A 34 -9.20 4.25 -8.97
CA LEU A 34 -9.04 5.47 -8.20
C LEU A 34 -10.09 6.49 -8.63
N ASP A 35 -10.87 6.97 -7.66
CA ASP A 35 -11.93 7.95 -7.85
C ASP A 35 -11.61 9.23 -7.06
N PHE A 36 -12.13 10.36 -7.54
CA PHE A 36 -11.92 11.66 -6.94
C PHE A 36 -13.23 12.16 -6.32
N ALA A 37 -13.15 12.79 -5.16
CA ALA A 37 -14.32 13.38 -4.52
C ALA A 37 -14.72 14.67 -5.25
N PHE A 38 -15.77 14.60 -6.07
CA PHE A 38 -16.39 15.78 -6.67
C PHE A 38 -17.36 16.45 -5.69
N PRO A 39 -17.65 17.76 -5.84
CA PRO A 39 -18.60 18.44 -4.97
C PRO A 39 -20.04 17.90 -5.06
N ASN A 40 -20.40 17.27 -6.18
CA ASN A 40 -21.65 16.54 -6.40
C ASN A 40 -21.55 15.67 -7.67
N GLU A 41 -22.49 14.73 -7.83
CA GLU A 41 -22.55 13.80 -8.98
C GLU A 41 -22.69 14.53 -10.32
N ARG A 42 -23.52 15.57 -10.41
CA ARG A 42 -23.72 16.32 -11.67
C ARG A 42 -22.40 16.88 -12.21
N LEU A 43 -21.52 17.39 -11.34
CA LEU A 43 -20.21 17.88 -11.75
C LEU A 43 -19.27 16.76 -12.19
N LYS A 44 -19.36 15.58 -11.55
CA LYS A 44 -18.59 14.39 -11.95
C LYS A 44 -19.03 13.91 -13.34
N GLU A 45 -20.34 13.79 -13.57
CA GLU A 45 -20.91 13.42 -14.87
C GLU A 45 -20.51 14.39 -15.97
N GLN A 46 -20.55 15.70 -15.69
CA GLN A 46 -20.08 16.72 -16.63
C GLN A 46 -18.59 16.55 -16.96
N ALA A 47 -17.72 16.37 -15.96
CA ALA A 47 -16.29 16.17 -16.18
C ALA A 47 -16.00 14.90 -17.00
N ILE A 48 -16.77 13.83 -16.79
CA ILE A 48 -16.68 12.61 -17.60
C ILE A 48 -17.13 12.88 -19.03
N ALA A 49 -18.27 13.56 -19.22
CA ALA A 49 -18.82 13.85 -20.54
C ALA A 49 -17.91 14.78 -21.37
N HIS A 50 -17.20 15.71 -20.72
CA HIS A 50 -16.24 16.61 -21.37
C HIS A 50 -14.85 15.99 -21.56
N GLY A 51 -14.56 14.83 -20.96
CA GLY A 51 -13.24 14.20 -20.99
C GLY A 51 -12.23 14.79 -20.01
N ASP A 52 -12.63 15.74 -19.16
CA ASP A 52 -11.81 16.30 -18.08
C ASP A 52 -11.48 15.25 -17.00
N TYR A 53 -12.33 14.23 -16.86
CA TYR A 53 -12.11 13.10 -15.98
C TYR A 53 -12.36 11.77 -16.70
N ILE A 54 -11.31 10.98 -16.85
CA ILE A 54 -11.36 9.62 -17.39
C ILE A 54 -11.04 8.65 -16.23
N PRO A 55 -12.03 7.93 -15.66
CA PRO A 55 -11.80 7.11 -14.46
C PRO A 55 -10.68 6.07 -14.60
N GLN A 56 -10.47 5.57 -15.82
CA GLN A 56 -9.44 4.58 -16.15
C GLN A 56 -8.01 5.14 -16.06
N ASN A 57 -7.86 6.47 -16.09
CA ASN A 57 -6.57 7.14 -16.05
C ASN A 57 -6.02 7.31 -14.61
N GLY A 58 -6.75 6.87 -13.59
CA GLY A 58 -6.34 6.98 -12.18
C GLY A 58 -5.24 5.99 -11.75
N LEU A 59 -4.13 5.86 -12.47
CA LEU A 59 -3.03 4.96 -12.11
C LEU A 59 -2.15 5.54 -10.99
N PRO A 60 -2.08 4.91 -9.80
CA PRO A 60 -1.15 5.34 -8.75
C PRO A 60 0.30 5.01 -9.17
N VAL A 61 1.17 6.03 -9.21
CA VAL A 61 2.60 5.86 -9.53
C VAL A 61 3.53 6.13 -8.35
N GLY A 62 2.99 6.69 -7.27
CA GLY A 62 3.73 6.95 -6.03
C GLY A 62 2.78 7.11 -4.85
N VAL A 63 3.27 6.78 -3.65
CA VAL A 63 2.52 6.90 -2.40
C VAL A 63 3.45 7.41 -1.31
N GLU A 64 3.02 8.44 -0.57
CA GLU A 64 3.74 9.01 0.57
C GLU A 64 2.81 9.13 1.78
N HIS A 65 3.33 8.85 2.97
CA HIS A 65 2.59 8.98 4.22
C HIS A 65 3.17 10.10 5.07
N PHE A 66 2.31 11.04 5.49
CA PHE A 66 2.72 12.12 6.40
C PHE A 66 1.59 12.47 7.38
N GLY A 67 1.86 12.31 8.67
CA GLY A 67 0.87 12.53 9.74
C GLY A 67 -0.33 11.60 9.60
N ASN A 68 -1.52 12.17 9.42
CA ASN A 68 -2.78 11.46 9.17
C ASN A 68 -3.21 11.55 7.69
N ARG A 69 -2.25 11.58 6.77
CA ARG A 69 -2.54 11.73 5.34
C ARG A 69 -1.73 10.74 4.53
N LEU A 70 -2.40 10.20 3.50
CA LEU A 70 -1.79 9.43 2.45
C LEU A 70 -1.86 10.28 1.17
N PHE A 71 -0.70 10.59 0.61
CA PHE A 71 -0.59 11.27 -0.67
C PHE A 71 -0.40 10.22 -1.75
N VAL A 72 -1.19 10.30 -2.81
CA VAL A 72 -1.11 9.39 -3.95
C VAL A 72 -0.83 10.23 -5.19
N THR A 73 0.27 9.93 -5.86
CA THR A 73 0.66 10.58 -7.11
C THR A 73 -0.01 9.85 -8.27
N VAL A 74 -0.75 10.59 -9.08
CA VAL A 74 -1.37 10.11 -10.33
C VAL A 74 -0.75 10.90 -11.47
N PRO A 75 -0.25 10.26 -12.54
CA PRO A 75 0.35 10.96 -13.65
C PRO A 75 -0.72 11.75 -14.41
N ARG A 76 -0.34 12.92 -14.92
CA ARG A 76 -1.16 13.63 -15.91
C ARG A 76 -0.86 13.04 -17.27
N TRP A 77 -1.76 12.22 -17.78
CA TRP A 77 -1.66 11.69 -19.13
C TRP A 77 -1.64 12.84 -20.14
N ARG A 78 -0.76 12.71 -21.12
CA ARG A 78 -0.77 13.51 -22.34
C ARG A 78 -1.31 12.60 -23.44
N ASP A 79 -2.12 13.15 -24.32
CA ASP A 79 -2.71 12.45 -25.47
C ASP A 79 -1.69 11.57 -26.21
#